data_AF-A0A1F6GFU1-F1
#
_entry.id   AF-A0A1F6GFU1-F1
#
_cell.length_a   1.000
_cell.length_b   1.000
_cell.length_c   1.000
_cell.angle_alpha   90.00
_cell.angle_beta   90.00
_cell.angle_gamma   90.00
#
_symmetry.space_group_name_H-M   'P 1'
#
loop_
_entity.id
_entity.type
_entity.pdbx_description
1 polymer ?
#
loop_
_entity_poly.entity_id
_entity_poly.type
_entity_poly.pdbx_seq_one_letter_code
_entity_poly.pdbx_strand_id
1 'polypeptide(L)'
;MHPEKASAVGSRNSLNRENRNEYEEAKQIIDEEVDKIINHIHAKLPPEVLERLDVMGSIKSKLHNYFNQDFQNMLNRYIVTMEDEMAKKFRDLVDKEENRALSKYTPRGITDILERIGVADNLNTAEIERSIVDMYGHLQGHIERGVRDLESHTNALLREKSDVGAFVRGDNSYAIVKCSFRDNKKRPKTVMDLKLSISILDSELISPIYHYQVPVTSLIKDVVAKNIHHLIDAEIDRVSAERVEANSEPLGDQDKLFEKFKVLDKYVSDEDEEVRYQFVAKRFLDAVDGIGAEIDGQDYDALGIRENIKKIIDNQNIRNRGFNTSVNAITGILDNSRMGYQFIENYKNARECVIREYEDESESRLPDERYSIRLAYYDQEQLLSLREAYLKQVEELDREVQHLWDVCDGIYRSDRKEKGYDDWETLSEKMLSGAASAPESGKRGAPQSEVAKPEPVKDEAETRWNEISFIAPDPTTVDEKNPTLEHKLQEVSNRFPLMTEKMVKVFHDQNHEVRQVVEKRLSFLKGQFEEFHNQINPFHIQPGLLLDIDIVSIKKKQTTMKNMSNVINEFLYSVSKGFSDEIFLGANDQGNFTLAS
;
A
#
# COMPACT_ATOMS: atom_id res chain seq x y z
N MET A 1 68.64 -28.46 11.36
CA MET A 1 67.32 -27.95 11.78
C MET A 1 67.31 -27.96 13.30
N HIS A 2 67.29 -26.78 13.93
CA HIS A 2 67.29 -26.68 15.40
C HIS A 2 65.96 -27.23 15.95
N PRO A 3 65.98 -28.08 17.01
CA PRO A 3 64.78 -28.74 17.54
C PRO A 3 63.74 -27.80 18.18
N GLU A 4 64.08 -26.52 18.37
CA GLU A 4 63.22 -25.53 19.03
C GLU A 4 62.61 -24.49 18.06
N LYS A 5 63.00 -24.49 16.78
CA LYS A 5 62.43 -23.53 15.80
C LYS A 5 61.29 -24.18 15.02
N ALA A 6 60.10 -23.59 15.12
CA ALA A 6 58.91 -24.01 14.37
C ALA A 6 59.21 -24.03 12.87
N SER A 7 58.91 -25.16 12.23
CA SER A 7 59.13 -25.36 10.79
C SER A 7 58.01 -26.21 10.24
N ALA A 8 57.42 -25.78 9.13
CA ALA A 8 56.30 -26.44 8.44
C ALA A 8 56.63 -27.85 7.89
N VAL A 9 57.83 -28.38 8.14
CA VAL A 9 58.30 -29.70 7.65
C VAL A 9 58.85 -30.57 8.78
N GLY A 10 58.90 -30.08 10.03
CA GLY A 10 59.38 -30.85 11.19
C GLY A 10 58.25 -31.37 12.06
N SER A 11 58.05 -32.68 12.15
CA SER A 11 56.87 -33.33 12.78
C SER A 11 56.72 -33.19 14.30
N ARG A 12 57.44 -32.25 14.94
CA ARG A 12 57.45 -32.08 16.40
C ARG A 12 57.02 -30.70 16.88
N ASN A 13 56.79 -29.72 16.00
CA ASN A 13 56.35 -28.37 16.39
C ASN A 13 55.51 -27.68 15.29
N SER A 14 54.20 -27.55 15.51
CA SER A 14 53.25 -26.75 14.69
C SER A 14 53.47 -25.25 14.91
N LEU A 15 53.15 -24.44 13.89
CA LEU A 15 53.35 -22.98 13.91
C LEU A 15 52.31 -22.26 14.78
N ASN A 16 51.19 -22.91 15.10
CA ASN A 16 50.06 -22.33 15.86
C ASN A 16 50.17 -22.54 17.38
N ARG A 17 51.37 -22.83 17.90
CA ARG A 17 51.62 -23.34 19.27
C ARG A 17 51.87 -22.27 20.34
N GLU A 18 51.24 -21.11 20.25
CA GLU A 18 51.46 -20.07 21.27
C GLU A 18 50.70 -20.39 22.57
N ASN A 19 51.45 -20.55 23.68
CA ASN A 19 51.00 -20.58 25.08
C ASN A 19 50.20 -21.80 25.59
N ARG A 20 50.48 -23.04 25.13
CA ARG A 20 49.98 -24.27 25.80
C ARG A 20 51.10 -25.09 26.45
N ASN A 21 50.85 -25.59 27.66
CA ASN A 21 51.79 -26.44 28.40
C ASN A 21 51.44 -27.93 28.21
N GLU A 22 51.88 -28.53 27.10
CA GLU A 22 51.56 -29.91 26.72
C GLU A 22 51.94 -30.93 27.81
N TYR A 23 52.97 -30.67 28.61
CA TYR A 23 53.38 -31.56 29.69
C TYR A 23 52.37 -31.63 30.84
N GLU A 24 51.67 -30.54 31.10
CA GLU A 24 50.71 -30.44 32.19
C GLU A 24 49.34 -30.99 31.78
N GLU A 25 48.90 -30.68 30.55
CA GLU A 25 47.67 -31.24 29.97
C GLU A 25 47.79 -32.75 29.72
N ALA A 26 48.93 -33.22 29.18
CA ALA A 26 49.15 -34.64 28.99
C ALA A 26 49.21 -35.38 30.33
N LYS A 27 49.82 -34.78 31.36
CA LYS A 27 49.84 -35.37 32.70
C LYS A 27 48.44 -35.55 33.27
N GLN A 28 47.56 -34.55 33.13
CA GLN A 28 46.17 -34.67 33.57
C GLN A 28 45.43 -35.82 32.85
N ILE A 29 45.57 -35.92 31.53
CA ILE A 29 44.91 -36.98 30.74
C ILE A 29 45.42 -38.36 31.15
N ILE A 30 46.73 -38.50 31.35
CA ILE A 30 47.34 -39.75 31.81
C ILE A 30 46.84 -40.10 33.20
N ASP A 31 46.79 -39.14 34.11
CA ASP A 31 46.31 -39.35 35.49
C ASP A 31 44.85 -39.83 35.49
N GLU A 32 43.98 -39.21 34.67
CA GLU A 32 42.58 -39.62 34.54
C GLU A 32 42.42 -41.02 33.94
N GLU A 33 43.13 -41.35 32.86
CA GLU A 33 43.01 -42.66 32.21
C GLU A 33 43.60 -43.79 33.07
N VAL A 34 44.72 -43.54 33.74
CA VAL A 34 45.29 -44.51 34.70
C VAL A 34 44.31 -44.76 35.84
N ASP A 35 43.66 -43.73 36.37
CA ASP A 35 42.67 -43.89 37.45
C ASP A 35 41.40 -44.62 36.99
N LYS A 36 40.92 -44.39 35.76
CA LYS A 36 39.82 -45.17 35.17
C LYS A 36 40.17 -46.65 35.04
N ILE A 37 41.37 -46.96 34.56
CA ILE A 37 41.82 -48.36 34.42
C ILE A 37 41.98 -49.03 35.78
N ILE A 38 42.55 -48.32 36.76
CA ILE A 38 42.67 -48.80 38.14
C ILE A 38 41.29 -49.11 38.73
N ASN A 39 40.33 -48.19 38.57
CA ASN A 39 38.95 -48.42 39.00
C ASN A 39 38.31 -49.63 38.30
N HIS A 40 38.59 -49.84 37.01
CA HIS A 40 38.11 -51.00 36.26
C HIS A 40 38.72 -52.32 36.76
N ILE A 41 40.02 -52.31 37.11
CA ILE A 41 40.72 -53.47 37.67
C ILE A 41 40.16 -53.80 39.06
N HIS A 42 39.97 -52.79 39.92
CA HIS A 42 39.38 -52.98 41.25
C HIS A 42 37.93 -53.47 41.20
N ALA A 43 37.15 -53.05 40.21
CA ALA A 43 35.76 -53.49 40.07
C ALA A 43 35.62 -54.94 39.57
N LYS A 44 36.57 -55.45 38.79
CA LYS A 44 36.46 -56.78 38.16
C LYS A 44 37.21 -57.90 38.89
N LEU A 45 38.24 -57.59 39.67
CA LEU A 45 39.04 -58.61 40.34
C LEU A 45 38.56 -58.88 41.77
N PRO A 46 38.45 -60.15 42.19
CA PRO A 46 38.13 -60.50 43.58
C PRO A 46 39.17 -59.95 44.58
N PRO A 47 38.77 -59.64 45.82
CA PRO A 47 39.63 -58.99 46.82
C PRO A 47 40.91 -59.78 47.16
N GLU A 48 40.85 -61.12 47.11
CA GLU A 48 42.01 -62.00 47.36
C GLU A 48 43.11 -61.87 46.29
N VAL A 49 42.75 -61.47 45.06
CA VAL A 49 43.70 -61.27 43.94
C VAL A 49 44.26 -59.85 43.97
N LEU A 50 43.46 -58.87 44.38
CA LEU A 50 43.87 -57.48 44.56
C LEU A 50 44.96 -57.35 45.65
N GLU A 51 44.82 -58.03 46.78
CA GLU A 51 45.84 -58.05 47.83
C GLU A 51 47.18 -58.62 47.36
N ARG A 52 47.17 -59.61 46.46
CA ARG A 52 48.40 -60.18 45.88
C ARG A 52 49.03 -59.29 44.81
N LEU A 53 48.22 -58.46 44.15
CA LEU A 53 48.62 -57.52 43.10
C LEU A 53 49.39 -56.33 43.67
N ASP A 54 49.07 -55.89 44.90
CA ASP A 54 49.80 -54.82 45.60
C ASP A 54 51.18 -55.22 46.13
N VAL A 55 51.44 -56.52 46.34
CA VAL A 55 52.72 -57.01 46.88
C VAL A 55 53.87 -56.93 45.86
N MET A 56 53.59 -56.80 44.56
CA MET A 56 54.60 -56.78 43.47
C MET A 56 54.87 -55.39 42.87
N GLY A 57 54.68 -54.34 43.69
CA GLY A 57 54.87 -52.92 43.38
C GLY A 57 53.60 -52.25 42.86
N SER A 58 53.33 -51.02 43.29
CA SER A 58 52.07 -50.30 43.01
C SER A 58 51.79 -50.23 41.50
N ILE A 59 50.69 -50.87 41.09
CA ILE A 59 50.21 -51.00 39.70
C ILE A 59 50.06 -49.65 39.01
N LYS A 60 49.68 -48.62 39.77
CA LYS A 60 49.57 -47.23 39.31
C LYS A 60 50.87 -46.74 38.69
N SER A 61 52.01 -46.98 39.32
CA SER A 61 53.31 -46.54 38.81
C SER A 61 53.69 -47.17 37.47
N LYS A 62 53.37 -48.45 37.26
CA LYS A 62 53.67 -49.18 36.01
C LYS A 62 52.75 -48.74 34.87
N LEU A 63 51.47 -48.51 35.16
CA LEU A 63 50.49 -47.97 34.23
C LEU A 63 50.87 -46.55 33.79
N HIS A 64 51.25 -45.67 34.73
CA HIS A 64 51.75 -44.34 34.37
C HIS A 64 52.95 -44.42 33.44
N ASN A 65 53.93 -45.27 33.71
CA ASN A 65 55.14 -45.32 32.89
C ASN A 65 54.85 -45.84 31.46
N TYR A 66 53.97 -46.82 31.32
CA TYR A 66 53.56 -47.37 30.03
C TYR A 66 52.72 -46.37 29.21
N PHE A 67 51.75 -45.71 29.85
CA PHE A 67 50.86 -44.77 29.17
C PHE A 67 51.59 -43.48 28.78
N ASN A 68 52.51 -43.00 29.62
CA ASN A 68 53.20 -41.73 29.43
C ASN A 68 54.18 -41.74 28.24
N GLN A 69 54.83 -42.87 27.93
CA GLN A 69 55.79 -42.92 26.82
C GLN A 69 55.13 -43.05 25.44
N ASP A 70 54.16 -43.94 25.27
CA ASP A 70 53.63 -44.26 23.93
C ASP A 70 52.44 -43.37 23.55
N PHE A 71 51.55 -43.07 24.50
CA PHE A 71 50.35 -42.30 24.22
C PHE A 71 50.66 -40.83 23.95
N GLN A 72 51.53 -40.22 24.76
CA GLN A 72 51.89 -38.80 24.62
C GLN A 72 52.56 -38.53 23.27
N ASN A 73 53.47 -39.41 22.85
CA ASN A 73 54.16 -39.27 21.56
C ASN A 73 53.22 -39.47 20.36
N MET A 74 52.24 -40.37 20.47
CA MET A 74 51.25 -40.60 19.42
C MET A 74 50.25 -39.44 19.32
N LEU A 75 49.73 -38.98 20.46
CA LEU A 75 48.74 -37.91 20.53
C LEU A 75 49.30 -36.60 19.97
N ASN A 76 50.53 -36.23 20.36
CA ASN A 76 51.16 -35.00 19.88
C ASN A 76 51.38 -35.02 18.36
N ARG A 77 51.70 -36.19 17.77
CA ARG A 77 51.82 -36.32 16.30
C ARG A 77 50.47 -36.20 15.60
N TYR A 78 49.43 -36.81 16.16
CA TYR A 78 48.09 -36.76 15.61
C TYR A 78 47.55 -35.32 15.60
N ILE A 79 47.65 -34.60 16.72
CA ILE A 79 47.17 -33.22 16.86
C ILE A 79 47.85 -32.31 15.84
N VAL A 80 49.18 -32.37 15.73
CA VAL A 80 49.94 -31.55 14.76
C VAL A 80 49.50 -31.83 13.31
N THR A 81 49.30 -33.11 12.97
CA THR A 81 48.89 -33.48 11.61
C THR A 81 47.48 -32.97 11.29
N MET A 82 46.55 -33.11 12.23
CA MET A 82 45.18 -32.62 12.07
C MET A 82 45.10 -31.10 11.95
N GLU A 83 45.88 -30.37 12.76
CA GLU A 83 45.95 -28.90 12.70
C GLU A 83 46.47 -28.41 11.33
N ASP A 84 47.54 -29.03 10.82
CA ASP A 84 48.10 -28.67 9.51
C ASP A 84 47.14 -28.98 8.34
N GLU A 85 46.42 -30.11 8.39
CA GLU A 85 45.42 -30.42 7.37
C GLU A 85 44.22 -29.48 7.38
N MET A 86 43.73 -29.11 8.57
CA MET A 86 42.64 -28.15 8.72
C MET A 86 43.04 -26.76 8.20
N ALA A 87 44.28 -26.32 8.47
CA ALA A 87 44.77 -25.04 7.99
C ALA A 87 44.85 -24.97 6.47
N LYS A 88 45.29 -26.06 5.80
CA LYS A 88 45.31 -26.13 4.33
C LYS A 88 43.91 -26.04 3.74
N LYS A 89 42.97 -26.82 4.27
CA LYS A 89 41.57 -26.80 3.81
C LYS A 89 40.88 -25.45 4.03
N PHE A 90 41.20 -24.78 5.12
CA PHE A 90 40.68 -23.44 5.40
C PHE A 90 41.22 -22.41 4.41
N ARG A 91 42.52 -22.46 4.09
CA ARG A 91 43.13 -21.57 3.09
C ARG A 91 42.52 -21.78 1.70
N ASP A 92 42.34 -23.03 1.26
CA ASP A 92 41.69 -23.33 -0.03
C ASP A 92 40.21 -22.84 -0.09
N LEU A 93 39.52 -22.81 1.05
CA LEU A 93 38.17 -22.27 1.17
C LEU A 93 38.16 -20.75 1.03
N VAL A 94 39.08 -20.07 1.68
CA VAL A 94 39.27 -18.61 1.56
C VAL A 94 39.61 -18.24 0.12
N ASP A 95 40.54 -18.96 -0.52
CA ASP A 95 40.90 -18.71 -1.93
C ASP A 95 39.70 -18.93 -2.88
N LYS A 96 38.82 -19.89 -2.59
CA LYS A 96 37.58 -20.09 -3.36
C LYS A 96 36.55 -18.99 -3.13
N GLU A 97 36.39 -18.52 -1.90
CA GLU A 97 35.50 -17.40 -1.59
C GLU A 97 36.00 -16.08 -2.21
N GLU A 98 37.31 -15.82 -2.14
CA GLU A 98 37.93 -14.67 -2.80
C GLU A 98 37.77 -14.73 -4.32
N ASN A 99 38.01 -15.89 -4.94
CA ASN A 99 37.77 -16.07 -6.38
C ASN A 99 36.29 -15.86 -6.75
N ARG A 100 35.35 -16.29 -5.91
CA ARG A 100 33.91 -16.09 -6.13
C ARG A 100 33.51 -14.62 -5.99
N ALA A 101 34.16 -13.87 -5.09
CA ALA A 101 33.97 -12.44 -4.91
C ALA A 101 34.58 -11.62 -6.05
N LEU A 102 35.79 -11.98 -6.52
CA LEU A 102 36.46 -11.36 -7.67
C LEU A 102 35.72 -11.62 -8.99
N SER A 103 35.11 -12.80 -9.16
CA SER A 103 34.34 -13.16 -10.37
C SER A 103 33.05 -12.36 -10.56
N LYS A 104 32.61 -11.57 -9.57
CA LYS A 104 31.42 -10.69 -9.69
C LYS A 104 31.67 -9.40 -10.47
N TYR A 105 32.92 -8.97 -10.65
CA TYR A 105 33.20 -7.60 -11.12
C TYR A 105 34.11 -7.50 -12.35
N THR A 106 34.57 -8.61 -12.91
CA THR A 106 35.40 -8.58 -14.13
C THR A 106 34.80 -9.50 -15.20
N PRO A 107 34.16 -8.95 -16.26
CA PRO A 107 33.82 -9.75 -17.42
C PRO A 107 35.12 -10.25 -18.03
N ARG A 108 35.24 -11.57 -18.24
CA ARG A 108 36.37 -12.14 -18.99
C ARG A 108 36.44 -11.42 -20.34
N GLY A 109 37.60 -10.83 -20.65
CA GLY A 109 37.91 -10.38 -22.00
C GLY A 109 37.79 -11.58 -22.92
N ILE A 110 36.90 -11.46 -23.92
CA ILE A 110 36.68 -12.43 -25.00
C ILE A 110 38.02 -12.91 -25.62
N THR A 111 39.08 -12.09 -25.51
CA THR A 111 40.46 -12.35 -25.93
C THR A 111 41.12 -13.57 -25.27
N ASP A 112 40.98 -13.80 -23.96
CA ASP A 112 41.64 -14.93 -23.27
C ASP A 112 41.02 -16.28 -23.67
N ILE A 113 39.72 -16.26 -23.99
CA ILE A 113 38.98 -17.42 -24.47
C ILE A 113 39.34 -17.68 -25.94
N LEU A 114 39.45 -16.64 -26.76
CA LEU A 114 39.90 -16.73 -28.16
C LEU A 114 41.35 -17.24 -28.28
N GLU A 115 42.24 -16.82 -27.38
CA GLU A 115 43.65 -17.23 -27.39
C GLU A 115 43.84 -18.68 -26.90
N ARG A 116 42.97 -19.16 -25.99
CA ARG A 116 42.90 -20.58 -25.62
C ARG A 116 42.19 -21.47 -26.64
N ILE A 117 41.32 -20.92 -27.48
CA ILE A 117 40.59 -21.64 -28.54
C ILE A 117 41.34 -21.59 -29.89
N GLY A 118 42.26 -20.64 -30.08
CA GLY A 118 42.99 -20.41 -31.31
C GLY A 118 44.10 -21.43 -31.62
N VAL A 119 43.74 -22.67 -31.94
CA VAL A 119 44.53 -23.51 -32.86
C VAL A 119 43.68 -23.69 -34.13
N ALA A 120 44.13 -23.06 -35.20
CA ALA A 120 43.36 -22.69 -36.40
C ALA A 120 42.81 -23.83 -37.27
N ASP A 121 42.94 -25.11 -36.89
CA ASP A 121 42.63 -26.24 -37.78
C ASP A 121 41.57 -27.23 -37.27
N ASN A 122 40.90 -26.99 -36.13
CA ASN A 122 39.82 -27.87 -35.63
C ASN A 122 38.54 -27.10 -35.24
N LEU A 123 38.03 -26.23 -36.11
CA LEU A 123 36.73 -25.59 -35.91
C LEU A 123 35.61 -26.50 -36.44
N ASN A 124 35.08 -27.38 -35.59
CA ASN A 124 33.76 -27.97 -35.82
C ASN A 124 32.70 -26.89 -35.56
N THR A 125 32.13 -26.32 -36.62
CA THR A 125 31.08 -25.28 -36.57
C THR A 125 29.93 -25.65 -35.64
N ALA A 126 29.59 -26.93 -35.52
CA ALA A 126 28.54 -27.41 -34.63
C ALA A 126 28.87 -27.26 -33.13
N GLU A 127 30.13 -27.41 -32.71
CA GLU A 127 30.53 -27.21 -31.31
C GLU A 127 30.61 -25.73 -30.95
N ILE A 128 30.99 -24.89 -31.92
CA ILE A 128 31.01 -23.44 -31.78
C ILE A 128 29.59 -22.88 -31.71
N GLU A 129 28.68 -23.35 -32.58
CA GLU A 129 27.26 -22.97 -32.55
C GLU A 129 26.61 -23.40 -31.23
N ARG A 130 26.87 -24.63 -30.76
CA ARG A 130 26.38 -25.10 -29.46
C ARG A 130 26.92 -24.25 -28.31
N SER A 131 28.21 -23.90 -28.35
CA SER A 131 28.85 -23.01 -27.37
C SER A 131 28.25 -21.60 -27.40
N ILE A 132 27.96 -21.05 -28.59
CA ILE A 132 27.31 -19.74 -28.75
C ILE A 132 25.88 -19.79 -28.18
N VAL A 133 25.11 -20.82 -28.49
CA VAL A 133 23.75 -21.01 -27.97
C VAL A 133 23.76 -21.18 -26.45
N ASP A 134 24.69 -21.97 -25.91
CA ASP A 134 24.83 -22.15 -24.46
C ASP A 134 25.26 -20.84 -23.78
N MET A 135 26.17 -20.08 -24.37
CA MET A 135 26.58 -18.75 -23.89
C MET A 135 25.42 -17.74 -23.92
N TYR A 136 24.65 -17.69 -25.01
CA TYR A 136 23.46 -16.84 -25.11
C TYR A 136 22.39 -17.26 -24.10
N GLY A 137 22.14 -18.56 -23.93
CA GLY A 137 21.20 -19.07 -22.93
C GLY A 137 21.63 -18.76 -21.50
N HIS A 138 22.93 -18.82 -21.21
CA HIS A 138 23.48 -18.45 -19.90
C HIS A 138 23.43 -16.94 -19.66
N LEU A 139 23.66 -16.13 -20.70
CA LEU A 139 23.63 -14.68 -20.63
C LEU A 139 22.19 -14.19 -20.48
N GLN A 140 21.25 -14.74 -21.25
CA GLN A 140 19.83 -14.51 -21.08
C GLN A 140 19.37 -14.94 -19.68
N GLY A 141 19.77 -16.12 -19.20
CA GLY A 141 19.45 -16.55 -17.84
C GLY A 141 20.09 -15.70 -16.73
N HIS A 142 21.19 -15.00 -17.00
CA HIS A 142 21.77 -14.00 -16.09
C HIS A 142 21.05 -12.66 -16.17
N ILE A 143 20.64 -12.22 -17.36
CA ILE A 143 19.81 -11.02 -17.54
C ILE A 143 18.46 -11.23 -16.86
N GLU A 144 17.79 -12.35 -17.09
CA GLU A 144 16.51 -12.66 -16.43
C GLU A 144 16.66 -12.71 -14.91
N ARG A 145 17.74 -13.30 -14.39
CA ARG A 145 18.03 -13.28 -12.95
C ARG A 145 18.34 -11.88 -12.45
N GLY A 146 19.14 -11.10 -13.18
CA GLY A 146 19.47 -9.72 -12.82
C GLY A 146 18.25 -8.80 -12.83
N VAL A 147 17.38 -8.93 -13.83
CA VAL A 147 16.10 -8.22 -13.91
C VAL A 147 15.19 -8.64 -12.76
N ARG A 148 15.07 -9.95 -12.47
CA ARG A 148 14.25 -10.45 -11.36
C ARG A 148 14.78 -10.04 -9.99
N ASP A 149 16.09 -10.00 -9.82
CA ASP A 149 16.73 -9.51 -8.60
C ASP A 149 16.56 -8.00 -8.46
N LEU A 150 16.66 -7.24 -9.55
CA LEU A 150 16.39 -5.79 -9.57
C LEU A 150 14.92 -5.48 -9.27
N GLU A 151 13.99 -6.22 -9.88
CA GLU A 151 12.56 -6.13 -9.56
C GLU A 151 12.30 -6.50 -8.10
N SER A 152 12.93 -7.56 -7.59
CA SER A 152 12.81 -7.98 -6.19
C SER A 152 13.33 -6.90 -5.23
N HIS A 153 14.51 -6.33 -5.50
CA HIS A 153 15.09 -5.26 -4.70
C HIS A 153 14.27 -3.98 -4.80
N THR A 154 13.83 -3.58 -5.99
CA THR A 154 12.95 -2.41 -6.20
C THR A 154 11.63 -2.60 -5.47
N ASN A 155 11.01 -3.77 -5.55
CA ASN A 155 9.79 -4.10 -4.81
C ASN A 155 10.02 -4.15 -3.30
N ALA A 156 11.18 -4.58 -2.82
CA ALA A 156 11.52 -4.55 -1.40
C ALA A 156 11.70 -3.10 -0.91
N LEU A 157 12.35 -2.25 -1.71
CA LEU A 157 12.54 -0.82 -1.43
C LEU A 157 11.20 -0.05 -1.43
N LEU A 158 10.33 -0.34 -2.39
CA LEU A 158 8.96 0.18 -2.48
C LEU A 158 8.02 -0.37 -1.40
N ARG A 159 8.40 -1.45 -0.70
CA ARG A 159 7.70 -1.97 0.48
C ARG A 159 8.26 -1.38 1.77
N GLU A 160 9.54 -1.05 1.79
CA GLU A 160 10.23 -0.44 2.93
C GLU A 160 9.86 1.04 3.05
N LYS A 161 9.79 1.77 1.94
CA LYS A 161 9.04 3.01 1.84
C LYS A 161 7.58 2.63 1.80
N SER A 162 6.81 2.92 2.84
CA SER A 162 5.38 2.62 2.92
C SER A 162 4.58 3.46 1.91
N ASP A 163 4.75 3.17 0.62
CA ASP A 163 4.16 3.94 -0.47
C ASP A 163 3.03 3.16 -1.14
N VAL A 164 2.16 3.90 -1.83
CA VAL A 164 0.95 3.42 -2.52
C VAL A 164 1.25 2.26 -3.50
N GLY A 165 2.47 2.23 -4.08
CA GLY A 165 2.94 1.15 -4.95
C GLY A 165 3.09 -0.23 -4.28
N ALA A 166 3.00 -0.31 -2.94
CA ALA A 166 2.94 -1.58 -2.23
C ALA A 166 1.56 -2.27 -2.32
N PHE A 167 0.48 -1.52 -2.59
CA PHE A 167 -0.90 -2.02 -2.60
C PHE A 167 -1.40 -2.38 -3.99
N VAL A 168 -1.13 -1.56 -5.00
CA VAL A 168 -1.58 -1.78 -6.37
C VAL A 168 -0.38 -1.81 -7.30
N ARG A 169 -0.26 -2.89 -8.09
CA ARG A 169 0.82 -3.07 -9.07
C ARG A 169 0.35 -2.64 -10.45
N GLY A 170 1.12 -1.78 -11.13
CA GLY A 170 0.96 -1.48 -12.56
C GLY A 170 -0.12 -0.46 -12.92
N ASP A 171 -0.79 -0.73 -14.05
CA ASP A 171 -1.66 0.19 -14.82
C ASP A 171 -2.94 0.64 -14.10
N ASN A 172 -3.34 0.01 -12.99
CA ASN A 172 -4.57 0.33 -12.24
C ASN A 172 -4.35 1.32 -11.07
N SER A 173 -3.17 1.93 -10.97
CA SER A 173 -2.85 2.90 -9.91
C SER A 173 -3.68 4.19 -9.98
N TYR A 174 -4.26 4.52 -11.14
CA TYR A 174 -5.12 5.70 -11.33
C TYR A 174 -6.45 5.62 -10.56
N ALA A 175 -6.90 4.41 -10.21
CA ALA A 175 -8.17 4.19 -9.50
C ALA A 175 -8.08 4.55 -8.00
N ILE A 176 -6.89 4.83 -7.45
CA ILE A 176 -6.72 5.11 -6.03
C ILE A 176 -7.10 6.55 -5.73
N VAL A 177 -8.15 6.75 -4.94
CA VAL A 177 -8.65 8.07 -4.54
C VAL A 177 -7.95 8.58 -3.28
N LYS A 178 -7.72 7.69 -2.31
CA LYS A 178 -7.10 8.05 -1.03
C LYS A 178 -6.32 6.88 -0.46
N CYS A 179 -5.09 7.13 -0.04
CA CYS A 179 -4.30 6.20 0.74
C CYS A 179 -3.66 6.98 1.89
N SER A 180 -4.00 6.65 3.13
CA SER A 180 -3.44 7.32 4.31
C SER A 180 -2.90 6.30 5.29
N PHE A 181 -1.64 6.49 5.68
CA PHE A 181 -0.99 5.76 6.76
C PHE A 181 -0.99 6.64 8.00
N ARG A 182 -1.56 6.14 9.10
CA ARG A 182 -1.60 6.87 10.37
C ARG A 182 -1.16 5.97 11.52
N ASP A 183 -0.65 6.61 12.55
CA ASP A 183 -0.37 5.92 13.81
C ASP A 183 -1.67 5.73 14.58
N ASN A 184 -1.87 4.53 15.12
CA ASN A 184 -3.10 4.23 15.86
C ASN A 184 -3.21 5.12 17.11
N LYS A 185 -4.39 5.71 17.34
CA LYS A 185 -4.65 6.62 18.48
C LYS A 185 -4.29 6.01 19.84
N LYS A 186 -4.50 4.71 20.02
CA LYS A 186 -4.24 4.00 21.29
C LYS A 186 -2.80 3.48 21.38
N ARG A 187 -2.22 3.05 20.27
CA ARG A 187 -0.93 2.32 20.22
C ARG A 187 -0.03 2.81 19.07
N PRO A 188 0.40 4.08 19.09
CA PRO A 188 1.09 4.68 17.94
C PRO A 188 2.47 4.05 17.65
N LYS A 189 3.14 3.51 18.67
CA LYS A 189 4.49 2.92 18.51
C LYS A 189 4.49 1.56 17.81
N THR A 190 3.41 0.79 17.95
CA THR A 190 3.37 -0.61 17.53
C THR A 190 2.39 -0.88 16.41
N VAL A 191 1.30 -0.11 16.34
CA VAL A 191 0.19 -0.31 15.41
C VAL A 191 0.07 0.89 14.47
N MET A 192 -0.24 0.60 13.22
CA MET A 192 -0.57 1.57 12.18
C MET A 192 -1.95 1.28 11.64
N ASP A 193 -2.71 2.35 11.42
CA ASP A 193 -4.01 2.33 10.77
C ASP A 193 -3.81 2.82 9.33
N LEU A 194 -4.31 2.04 8.39
CA LEU A 194 -4.26 2.32 6.96
C LEU A 194 -5.69 2.44 6.45
N LYS A 195 -5.96 3.52 5.73
CA LYS A 195 -7.18 3.68 4.97
C LYS A 195 -6.83 3.75 3.49
N LEU A 196 -7.42 2.86 2.70
CA LEU A 196 -7.23 2.77 1.26
C LEU A 196 -8.60 2.80 0.57
N SER A 197 -8.82 3.78 -0.29
CA SER A 197 -10.06 3.96 -1.02
C SER A 197 -9.78 3.97 -2.52
N ILE A 198 -10.45 3.07 -3.24
CA ILE A 198 -10.27 2.84 -4.67
C ILE A 198 -11.61 3.08 -5.37
N SER A 199 -11.63 3.94 -6.39
CA SER A 199 -12.80 4.24 -7.22
C SER A 199 -12.60 3.64 -8.60
N ILE A 200 -13.43 2.68 -8.96
CA ILE A 200 -13.47 2.07 -10.28
C ILE A 200 -14.60 2.73 -11.06
N LEU A 201 -14.31 3.22 -12.27
CA LEU A 201 -15.28 3.93 -13.09
C LEU A 201 -16.32 3.00 -13.69
N ASP A 202 -17.53 3.52 -13.92
CA ASP A 202 -18.59 2.76 -14.59
C ASP A 202 -18.22 2.25 -15.99
N SER A 203 -17.40 3.01 -16.72
CA SER A 203 -16.87 2.61 -18.03
C SER A 203 -15.91 1.42 -17.97
N GLU A 204 -15.28 1.18 -16.82
CA GLU A 204 -14.25 0.15 -16.64
C GLU A 204 -14.82 -1.16 -16.12
N LEU A 205 -16.03 -1.13 -15.55
CA LEU A 205 -16.69 -2.30 -15.01
C LEU A 205 -16.99 -3.31 -16.12
N ILE A 206 -16.61 -4.58 -15.89
CA ILE A 206 -16.91 -5.68 -16.82
C ILE A 206 -18.43 -5.84 -16.97
N SER A 207 -19.15 -5.73 -15.86
CA SER A 207 -20.61 -5.78 -15.81
C SER A 207 -21.13 -4.46 -15.25
N PRO A 208 -22.00 -3.74 -15.99
CA PRO A 208 -22.55 -2.49 -15.50
C PRO A 208 -23.41 -2.74 -14.26
N ILE A 209 -23.33 -1.82 -13.32
CA ILE A 209 -24.10 -1.83 -12.09
C ILE A 209 -25.20 -0.78 -12.24
N TYR A 210 -26.43 -1.16 -11.96
CA TYR A 210 -27.55 -0.22 -11.95
C TYR A 210 -28.01 0.04 -10.51
N HIS A 211 -28.33 1.30 -10.24
CA HIS A 211 -29.01 1.66 -9.01
C HIS A 211 -30.40 1.00 -8.95
N TYR A 212 -30.90 0.70 -7.74
CA TYR A 212 -32.14 -0.05 -7.58
C TYR A 212 -33.37 0.68 -8.14
N GLN A 213 -33.35 2.01 -8.09
CA GLN A 213 -34.46 2.87 -8.53
C GLN A 213 -34.46 3.17 -10.03
N VAL A 214 -33.48 2.68 -10.80
CA VAL A 214 -33.39 2.94 -12.25
C VAL A 214 -34.65 2.39 -12.95
N PRO A 215 -35.32 3.21 -13.79
CA PRO A 215 -36.53 2.80 -14.47
C PRO A 215 -36.23 1.65 -15.45
N VAL A 216 -37.20 0.76 -15.60
CA VAL A 216 -37.08 -0.39 -16.50
C VAL A 216 -36.81 0.04 -17.95
N THR A 217 -37.33 1.21 -18.36
CA THR A 217 -37.11 1.78 -19.70
C THR A 217 -35.63 1.95 -20.02
N SER A 218 -34.83 2.50 -19.10
CA SER A 218 -33.39 2.68 -19.29
C SER A 218 -32.65 1.34 -19.39
N LEU A 219 -33.05 0.35 -18.58
CA LEU A 219 -32.48 -1.00 -18.64
C LEU A 219 -32.74 -1.67 -20.00
N ILE A 220 -33.97 -1.55 -20.51
CA ILE A 220 -34.35 -2.14 -21.80
C ILE A 220 -33.60 -1.46 -22.94
N LYS A 221 -33.48 -0.13 -22.92
CA LYS A 221 -32.69 0.61 -23.92
C LYS A 221 -31.24 0.13 -23.95
N ASP A 222 -30.62 -0.07 -22.79
CA ASP A 222 -29.22 -0.53 -22.72
C ASP A 222 -29.07 -2.00 -23.17
N VAL A 223 -30.01 -2.87 -22.82
CA VAL A 223 -30.01 -4.27 -23.31
C VAL A 223 -30.16 -4.33 -24.84
N VAL A 224 -31.05 -3.51 -25.41
CA VAL A 224 -31.24 -3.43 -26.86
C VAL A 224 -29.98 -2.87 -27.53
N ALA A 225 -29.38 -1.82 -26.98
CA ALA A 225 -28.12 -1.26 -27.49
C ALA A 225 -27.00 -2.32 -27.52
N LYS A 226 -26.81 -3.07 -26.44
CA LYS A 226 -25.83 -4.18 -26.39
C LYS A 226 -26.10 -5.26 -27.43
N ASN A 227 -27.37 -5.61 -27.63
CA ASN A 227 -27.74 -6.59 -28.64
C ASN A 227 -27.44 -6.08 -30.06
N ILE A 228 -27.70 -4.81 -30.33
CA ILE A 228 -27.36 -4.17 -31.61
C ILE A 228 -25.84 -4.18 -31.82
N HIS A 229 -25.05 -3.79 -30.81
CA HIS A 229 -23.58 -3.85 -30.89
C HIS A 229 -23.07 -5.28 -31.15
N HIS A 230 -23.62 -6.28 -30.45
CA HIS A 230 -23.25 -7.68 -30.68
C HIS A 230 -23.62 -8.17 -32.09
N LEU A 231 -24.77 -7.77 -32.63
CA LEU A 231 -25.16 -8.11 -33.99
C LEU A 231 -24.25 -7.44 -35.03
N ILE A 232 -23.81 -6.20 -34.77
CA ILE A 232 -22.83 -5.50 -35.60
C ILE A 232 -21.48 -6.23 -35.58
N ASP A 233 -20.97 -6.56 -34.39
CA ASP A 233 -19.69 -7.25 -34.25
C ASP A 233 -19.72 -8.64 -34.90
N ALA A 234 -20.79 -9.41 -34.70
CA ALA A 234 -20.95 -10.72 -35.32
C ALA A 234 -21.04 -10.66 -36.85
N GLU A 235 -21.67 -9.62 -37.40
CA GLU A 235 -21.74 -9.41 -38.85
C GLU A 235 -20.37 -9.02 -39.41
N ILE A 236 -19.57 -8.26 -38.66
CA ILE A 236 -18.20 -7.91 -39.07
C ILE A 236 -17.26 -9.10 -38.99
N ASP A 237 -17.42 -9.96 -37.99
CA ASP A 237 -16.65 -11.20 -37.91
C ASP A 237 -16.98 -12.10 -39.11
N ARG A 238 -18.24 -12.13 -39.56
CA ARG A 238 -18.63 -12.81 -40.81
C ARG A 238 -18.00 -12.18 -42.04
N VAL A 239 -18.09 -10.86 -42.20
CA VAL A 239 -17.47 -10.14 -43.33
C VAL A 239 -15.95 -10.34 -43.36
N SER A 240 -15.32 -10.37 -42.18
CA SER A 240 -13.89 -10.64 -42.03
C SER A 240 -13.56 -12.08 -42.40
N ALA A 241 -14.38 -13.05 -41.97
CA ALA A 241 -14.23 -14.46 -42.34
C ALA A 241 -14.40 -14.70 -43.84
N GLU A 242 -15.40 -14.07 -44.48
CA GLU A 242 -15.62 -14.15 -45.93
C GLU A 242 -14.45 -13.60 -46.74
N ARG A 243 -13.79 -12.53 -46.26
CA ARG A 243 -12.58 -12.00 -46.91
C ARG A 243 -11.37 -12.93 -46.78
N VAL A 244 -11.23 -13.58 -45.63
CA VAL A 244 -10.17 -14.59 -45.41
C VAL A 244 -10.42 -15.80 -46.31
N GLU A 245 -11.67 -16.27 -46.45
CA GLU A 245 -12.03 -17.34 -47.39
C GLU A 245 -11.80 -16.95 -48.85
N ALA A 246 -11.94 -15.66 -49.18
CA ALA A 246 -11.62 -15.09 -50.48
C ALA A 246 -10.11 -14.86 -50.72
N ASN A 247 -9.22 -15.37 -49.85
CA ASN A 247 -7.75 -15.17 -49.88
C ASN A 247 -7.32 -13.69 -49.89
N SER A 248 -8.14 -12.80 -49.32
CA SER A 248 -7.78 -11.39 -49.12
C SER A 248 -7.29 -11.16 -47.69
N GLU A 249 -6.52 -10.10 -47.47
CA GLU A 249 -6.05 -9.74 -46.13
C GLU A 249 -7.24 -9.45 -45.19
N PRO A 250 -7.13 -9.83 -43.90
CA PRO A 250 -8.15 -9.51 -42.91
C PRO A 250 -8.31 -7.99 -42.79
N LEU A 251 -9.51 -7.52 -42.42
CA LEU A 251 -9.74 -6.08 -42.26
C LEU A 251 -8.77 -5.49 -41.23
N GLY A 252 -8.11 -4.39 -41.60
CA GLY A 252 -7.39 -3.55 -40.63
C GLY A 252 -8.36 -2.90 -39.64
N ASP A 253 -7.87 -2.49 -38.47
CA ASP A 253 -8.74 -2.00 -37.40
C ASP A 253 -9.49 -0.71 -37.77
N GLN A 254 -8.92 0.14 -38.64
CA GLN A 254 -9.60 1.30 -39.21
C GLN A 254 -10.71 0.90 -40.20
N ASP A 255 -10.49 -0.12 -41.03
CA ASP A 255 -11.49 -0.61 -41.98
C ASP A 255 -12.66 -1.30 -41.27
N LYS A 256 -12.38 -2.03 -40.17
CA LYS A 256 -13.42 -2.58 -39.29
C LYS A 256 -14.31 -1.47 -38.75
N LEU A 257 -13.74 -0.32 -38.36
CA LEU A 257 -14.52 0.82 -37.87
C LEU A 257 -15.44 1.41 -38.96
N PHE A 258 -14.96 1.54 -40.19
CA PHE A 258 -15.79 2.00 -41.32
C PHE A 258 -16.91 1.02 -41.67
N GLU A 259 -16.66 -0.28 -41.63
CA GLU A 259 -17.71 -1.28 -41.80
C GLU A 259 -18.70 -1.28 -40.61
N LYS A 260 -18.25 -1.06 -39.36
CA LYS A 260 -19.14 -0.83 -38.21
C LYS A 260 -20.13 0.30 -38.47
N PHE A 261 -19.67 1.44 -39.00
CA PHE A 261 -20.55 2.56 -39.30
C PHE A 261 -21.59 2.23 -40.39
N LYS A 262 -21.20 1.53 -41.46
CA LYS A 262 -22.14 1.12 -42.52
C LYS A 262 -23.20 0.12 -42.05
N VAL A 263 -22.82 -0.77 -41.13
CA VAL A 263 -23.74 -1.77 -40.58
C VAL A 263 -24.65 -1.13 -39.52
N LEU A 264 -24.15 -0.19 -38.73
CA LEU A 264 -24.93 0.56 -37.74
C LEU A 264 -26.09 1.33 -38.38
N ASP A 265 -25.87 1.93 -39.55
CA ASP A 265 -26.87 2.70 -40.31
C ASP A 265 -28.10 1.85 -40.71
N LYS A 266 -27.94 0.51 -40.78
CA LYS A 266 -29.05 -0.43 -41.02
C LYS A 266 -29.96 -0.62 -39.80
N TYR A 267 -29.44 -0.35 -38.60
CA TYR A 267 -30.11 -0.64 -37.33
C TYR A 267 -30.55 0.62 -36.57
N VAL A 268 -30.01 1.80 -36.93
CA VAL A 268 -30.36 3.10 -36.32
C VAL A 268 -30.67 4.10 -37.43
N SER A 269 -31.93 4.52 -37.54
CA SER A 269 -32.35 5.62 -38.44
C SER A 269 -33.05 6.70 -37.63
N ASP A 270 -32.58 7.95 -37.80
CA ASP A 270 -33.17 9.15 -37.19
C ASP A 270 -34.40 9.65 -37.95
N GLU A 271 -34.62 9.19 -39.18
CA GLU A 271 -35.72 9.63 -40.04
C GLU A 271 -36.88 8.63 -40.08
N ASP A 272 -36.59 7.32 -40.01
CA ASP A 272 -37.61 6.27 -40.10
C ASP A 272 -38.01 5.72 -38.72
N GLU A 273 -39.26 5.93 -38.31
CA GLU A 273 -39.82 5.33 -37.10
C GLU A 273 -39.82 3.79 -37.14
N GLU A 274 -39.96 3.17 -38.32
CA GLU A 274 -40.07 1.71 -38.47
C GLU A 274 -38.79 0.95 -38.07
N VAL A 275 -37.61 1.50 -38.35
CA VAL A 275 -36.31 0.87 -38.01
C VAL A 275 -36.07 0.93 -36.50
N ARG A 276 -36.48 2.02 -35.84
CA ARG A 276 -36.42 2.15 -34.36
C ARG A 276 -37.33 1.18 -33.62
N TYR A 277 -38.42 0.72 -34.24
CA TYR A 277 -39.39 -0.20 -33.63
C TYR A 277 -39.22 -1.67 -34.05
N GLN A 278 -38.20 -2.03 -34.84
CA GLN A 278 -37.93 -3.41 -35.25
C GLN A 278 -37.60 -4.32 -34.04
N PHE A 279 -36.99 -3.77 -33.00
CA PHE A 279 -36.58 -4.51 -31.80
C PHE A 279 -37.56 -4.37 -30.63
N VAL A 280 -38.24 -3.22 -30.50
CA VAL A 280 -39.17 -2.96 -29.40
C VAL A 280 -40.38 -2.19 -29.93
N ALA A 281 -41.60 -2.70 -29.73
CA ALA A 281 -42.81 -2.03 -30.18
C ALA A 281 -43.07 -0.71 -29.40
N LYS A 282 -43.56 0.34 -30.07
CA LYS A 282 -43.93 1.64 -29.44
C LYS A 282 -44.87 1.46 -28.24
N ARG A 283 -45.91 0.62 -28.41
CA ARG A 283 -46.86 0.24 -27.33
C ARG A 283 -46.19 -0.42 -26.13
N PHE A 284 -45.02 -1.04 -26.32
CA PHE A 284 -44.26 -1.70 -25.26
C PHE A 284 -43.41 -0.68 -24.49
N LEU A 285 -42.76 0.29 -25.17
CA LEU A 285 -42.05 1.37 -24.48
C LEU A 285 -43.01 2.27 -23.72
N ASP A 286 -44.14 2.64 -24.34
CA ASP A 286 -45.16 3.49 -23.72
C ASP A 286 -45.84 2.81 -22.52
N ALA A 287 -45.98 1.48 -22.53
CA ALA A 287 -46.52 0.73 -21.41
C ALA A 287 -45.51 0.53 -20.26
N VAL A 288 -44.21 0.61 -20.56
CA VAL A 288 -43.11 0.44 -19.59
C VAL A 288 -42.65 1.77 -19.00
N ASP A 289 -43.01 2.88 -19.62
CA ASP A 289 -42.74 4.22 -19.11
C ASP A 289 -43.42 4.43 -17.73
N GLY A 290 -42.63 4.83 -16.75
CA GLY A 290 -43.05 4.95 -15.34
C GLY A 290 -42.91 3.70 -14.46
N ILE A 291 -42.45 2.55 -14.97
CA ILE A 291 -42.20 1.37 -14.12
C ILE A 291 -40.85 1.50 -13.38
N GLY A 292 -40.92 1.79 -12.08
CA GLY A 292 -39.79 1.75 -11.16
C GLY A 292 -39.44 0.34 -10.68
N ALA A 293 -39.06 0.18 -9.41
CA ALA A 293 -38.84 -1.13 -8.79
C ALA A 293 -40.12 -1.78 -8.25
N GLU A 294 -41.08 -0.95 -7.87
CA GLU A 294 -42.40 -1.36 -7.40
C GLU A 294 -43.45 -0.85 -8.39
N ILE A 295 -44.46 -1.68 -8.64
CA ILE A 295 -45.62 -1.28 -9.45
C ILE A 295 -46.58 -0.65 -8.44
N ASP A 296 -46.92 0.62 -8.63
CA ASP A 296 -47.92 1.26 -7.78
C ASP A 296 -49.28 0.58 -8.00
N GLY A 297 -49.98 0.22 -6.92
CA GLY A 297 -51.17 -0.61 -6.96
C GLY A 297 -52.39 0.03 -7.64
N GLN A 298 -52.27 1.29 -8.04
CA GLN A 298 -53.32 2.07 -8.70
C GLN A 298 -53.33 1.89 -10.24
N ASP A 299 -52.22 1.45 -10.83
CA ASP A 299 -52.07 1.28 -12.28
C ASP A 299 -52.33 -0.17 -12.71
N TYR A 300 -53.62 -0.52 -12.84
CA TYR A 300 -54.04 -1.86 -13.24
C TYR A 300 -53.73 -2.13 -14.72
N ASP A 301 -52.78 -3.03 -14.98
CA ASP A 301 -52.46 -3.50 -16.33
C ASP A 301 -53.38 -4.65 -16.75
N ALA A 302 -54.36 -4.36 -17.60
CA ALA A 302 -55.34 -5.34 -18.10
C ALA A 302 -54.73 -6.48 -18.95
N LEU A 303 -53.50 -6.35 -19.43
CA LEU A 303 -52.82 -7.35 -20.26
C LEU A 303 -51.67 -8.07 -19.53
N GLY A 304 -51.34 -7.68 -18.30
CA GLY A 304 -50.25 -8.26 -17.50
C GLY A 304 -48.85 -8.14 -18.13
N ILE A 305 -48.69 -7.25 -19.12
CA ILE A 305 -47.43 -6.99 -19.83
C ILE A 305 -46.38 -6.44 -18.85
N ARG A 306 -46.76 -5.49 -17.98
CA ARG A 306 -45.90 -4.90 -16.96
C ARG A 306 -45.39 -5.94 -15.96
N GLU A 307 -46.27 -6.81 -15.48
CA GLU A 307 -45.93 -7.88 -14.54
C GLU A 307 -45.03 -8.94 -15.18
N ASN A 308 -45.31 -9.31 -16.43
CA ASN A 308 -44.49 -10.27 -17.18
C ASN A 308 -43.10 -9.72 -17.49
N ILE A 309 -42.97 -8.44 -17.85
CA ILE A 309 -41.66 -7.79 -18.06
C ILE A 309 -40.87 -7.73 -16.76
N LYS A 310 -41.52 -7.35 -15.66
CA LYS A 310 -40.89 -7.38 -14.32
C LYS A 310 -40.40 -8.79 -13.99
N LYS A 311 -41.23 -9.82 -14.19
CA LYS A 311 -40.83 -11.22 -14.00
C LYS A 311 -39.64 -11.62 -14.87
N ILE A 312 -39.59 -11.19 -16.13
CA ILE A 312 -38.45 -11.49 -17.02
C ILE A 312 -37.17 -10.83 -16.52
N ILE A 313 -37.23 -9.56 -16.12
CA ILE A 313 -36.08 -8.80 -15.60
C ILE A 313 -35.60 -9.36 -14.27
N ASP A 314 -36.53 -9.72 -13.38
CA ASP A 314 -36.23 -10.31 -12.08
C ASP A 314 -35.66 -11.73 -12.25
N ASN A 315 -36.23 -12.55 -13.14
CA ASN A 315 -35.72 -13.89 -13.47
C ASN A 315 -34.30 -13.84 -14.06
N GLN A 316 -34.03 -12.87 -14.95
CA GLN A 316 -32.71 -12.64 -15.51
C GLN A 316 -31.77 -11.90 -14.55
N ASN A 317 -32.29 -11.45 -13.40
CA ASN A 317 -31.59 -10.72 -12.34
C ASN A 317 -30.72 -9.56 -12.86
N ILE A 318 -31.14 -8.91 -13.95
CA ILE A 318 -30.32 -7.94 -14.71
C ILE A 318 -29.88 -6.79 -13.81
N ARG A 319 -30.77 -6.34 -12.92
CA ARG A 319 -30.52 -5.24 -11.98
C ARG A 319 -29.40 -5.56 -10.99
N ASN A 320 -29.37 -6.77 -10.43
CA ASN A 320 -28.41 -7.11 -9.39
C ASN A 320 -27.18 -7.84 -9.92
N ARG A 321 -27.18 -8.26 -11.20
CA ARG A 321 -26.12 -9.08 -11.80
C ARG A 321 -24.74 -8.44 -11.63
N GLY A 322 -24.58 -7.17 -12.03
CA GLY A 322 -23.29 -6.47 -11.93
C GLY A 322 -22.78 -6.41 -10.49
N PHE A 323 -23.61 -5.92 -9.56
CA PHE A 323 -23.23 -5.80 -8.15
C PHE A 323 -22.95 -7.16 -7.50
N ASN A 324 -23.76 -8.18 -7.80
CA ASN A 324 -23.54 -9.54 -7.30
C ASN A 324 -22.24 -10.13 -7.86
N THR A 325 -21.88 -9.86 -9.11
CA THR A 325 -20.59 -10.29 -9.67
C THR A 325 -19.44 -9.66 -8.91
N SER A 326 -19.48 -8.36 -8.60
CA SER A 326 -18.46 -7.70 -7.79
C SER A 326 -18.40 -8.25 -6.37
N VAL A 327 -19.54 -8.48 -5.72
CA VAL A 327 -19.60 -9.07 -4.37
C VAL A 327 -19.04 -10.50 -4.38
N ASN A 328 -19.45 -11.33 -5.33
CA ASN A 328 -18.97 -12.70 -5.44
C ASN A 328 -17.47 -12.76 -5.76
N ALA A 329 -16.96 -11.82 -6.56
CA ALA A 329 -15.54 -11.69 -6.85
C ALA A 329 -14.76 -11.41 -5.56
N ILE A 330 -15.17 -10.41 -4.77
CA ILE A 330 -14.44 -10.07 -3.55
C ILE A 330 -14.51 -11.18 -2.50
N THR A 331 -15.67 -11.82 -2.31
CA THR A 331 -15.80 -12.93 -1.36
C THR A 331 -15.00 -14.15 -1.82
N GLY A 332 -15.06 -14.48 -3.11
CA GLY A 332 -14.30 -15.61 -3.67
C GLY A 332 -12.79 -15.42 -3.54
N ILE A 333 -12.29 -14.20 -3.72
CA ILE A 333 -10.86 -13.88 -3.54
C ILE A 333 -10.46 -13.91 -2.06
N LEU A 334 -11.31 -13.40 -1.16
CA LEU A 334 -11.06 -13.49 0.28
C LEU A 334 -10.96 -14.95 0.75
N ASP A 335 -11.87 -15.80 0.28
CA ASP A 335 -11.86 -17.24 0.57
C ASP A 335 -10.60 -17.93 0.02
N ASN A 336 -10.22 -17.63 -1.23
CA ASN A 336 -9.02 -18.18 -1.87
C ASN A 336 -7.70 -17.73 -1.21
N SER A 337 -7.63 -16.44 -0.84
CA SER A 337 -6.44 -15.82 -0.22
C SER A 337 -6.25 -16.21 1.26
N ARG A 338 -7.17 -17.02 1.83
CA ARG A 338 -7.24 -17.39 3.24
C ARG A 338 -7.38 -16.18 4.19
N MET A 339 -7.85 -15.05 3.67
CA MET A 339 -8.27 -13.92 4.50
C MET A 339 -9.71 -14.18 4.92
N GLY A 340 -9.89 -14.87 6.05
CA GLY A 340 -11.21 -15.16 6.58
C GLY A 340 -11.95 -13.88 7.00
N TYR A 341 -13.27 -13.91 6.92
CA TYR A 341 -14.16 -12.88 7.46
C TYR A 341 -15.26 -13.55 8.29
N GLN A 342 -15.63 -12.94 9.41
CA GLN A 342 -16.70 -13.43 10.29
C GLN A 342 -18.05 -12.82 9.93
N PHE A 343 -18.05 -11.60 9.39
CA PHE A 343 -19.25 -10.79 9.22
C PHE A 343 -19.36 -10.23 7.81
N ILE A 344 -20.52 -10.43 7.20
CA ILE A 344 -20.86 -9.89 5.87
C ILE A 344 -22.29 -9.37 5.88
N GLU A 345 -22.45 -8.09 5.54
CA GLU A 345 -23.74 -7.45 5.31
C GLU A 345 -23.83 -6.98 3.86
N ASN A 346 -24.82 -7.49 3.14
CA ASN A 346 -25.06 -7.11 1.75
C ASN A 346 -26.41 -6.40 1.62
N TYR A 347 -26.36 -5.07 1.53
CA TYR A 347 -27.49 -4.20 1.28
C TYR A 347 -27.73 -4.07 -0.22
N LYS A 348 -28.46 -5.03 -0.80
CA LYS A 348 -28.75 -5.06 -2.24
C LYS A 348 -29.46 -3.80 -2.76
N ASN A 349 -30.34 -3.21 -1.96
CA ASN A 349 -31.10 -2.02 -2.33
C ASN A 349 -30.22 -0.76 -2.36
N ALA A 350 -29.35 -0.61 -1.36
CA ALA A 350 -28.41 0.50 -1.26
C ALA A 350 -27.15 0.31 -2.12
N ARG A 351 -26.94 -0.90 -2.68
CA ARG A 351 -25.72 -1.30 -3.39
C ARG A 351 -24.47 -1.10 -2.52
N GLU A 352 -24.58 -1.49 -1.25
CA GLU A 352 -23.51 -1.44 -0.27
C GLU A 352 -23.26 -2.85 0.30
N CYS A 353 -22.01 -3.28 0.33
CA CYS A 353 -21.57 -4.53 0.94
C CYS A 353 -20.47 -4.21 1.95
N VAL A 354 -20.67 -4.61 3.19
CA VAL A 354 -19.70 -4.43 4.28
C VAL A 354 -19.20 -5.80 4.71
N ILE A 355 -17.89 -6.01 4.60
CA ILE A 355 -17.21 -7.23 5.01
C ILE A 355 -16.24 -6.88 6.13
N ARG A 356 -16.35 -7.58 7.27
CA ARG A 356 -15.48 -7.36 8.43
C ARG A 356 -14.87 -8.68 8.87
N GLU A 357 -13.60 -8.64 9.24
CA GLU A 357 -12.92 -9.81 9.79
C GLU A 357 -13.57 -10.29 11.09
N TYR A 358 -14.00 -9.35 11.94
CA TYR A 358 -14.63 -9.60 13.23
C TYR A 358 -16.01 -8.95 13.30
N GLU A 359 -16.92 -9.59 14.04
CA GLU A 359 -18.27 -9.08 14.31
C GLU A 359 -18.26 -7.90 15.31
N ASP A 360 -17.30 -7.90 16.25
CA ASP A 360 -17.19 -6.86 17.28
C ASP A 360 -16.84 -5.48 16.70
N GLU A 361 -17.60 -4.44 17.07
CA GLU A 361 -17.33 -3.05 16.66
C GLU A 361 -16.38 -2.31 17.62
N SER A 362 -16.18 -2.86 18.82
CA SER A 362 -15.40 -2.21 19.87
C SER A 362 -13.90 -2.31 19.61
N GLU A 363 -13.30 -1.24 19.11
CA GLU A 363 -11.86 -1.11 18.84
C GLU A 363 -10.91 -1.56 19.95
N SER A 364 -11.32 -1.50 21.23
CA SER A 364 -10.48 -1.89 22.38
C SER A 364 -10.38 -3.39 22.60
N ARG A 365 -11.32 -4.17 22.07
CA ARG A 365 -11.36 -5.64 22.20
C ARG A 365 -10.83 -6.33 20.95
N LEU A 366 -10.78 -5.60 19.85
CA LEU A 366 -10.32 -6.09 18.58
C LEU A 366 -8.79 -6.32 18.56
N PRO A 367 -8.32 -7.33 17.83
CA PRO A 367 -6.89 -7.56 17.62
C PRO A 367 -6.18 -6.39 16.92
N ASP A 368 -4.86 -6.35 17.11
CA ASP A 368 -3.95 -5.36 16.52
C ASP A 368 -3.64 -5.64 15.02
N GLU A 369 -4.18 -6.73 14.46
CA GLU A 369 -4.24 -7.01 13.02
C GLU A 369 -5.69 -7.27 12.66
N ARG A 370 -6.28 -6.40 11.82
CA ARG A 370 -7.64 -6.58 11.31
C ARG A 370 -7.87 -5.82 10.01
N TYR A 371 -8.93 -6.18 9.29
CA TYR A 371 -9.40 -5.38 8.16
C TYR A 371 -10.94 -5.28 8.12
N SER A 372 -11.41 -4.20 7.50
CA SER A 372 -12.81 -3.95 7.15
C SER A 372 -12.86 -3.44 5.72
N ILE A 373 -13.74 -4.02 4.92
CA ILE A 373 -13.96 -3.65 3.52
C ILE A 373 -15.39 -3.16 3.38
N ARG A 374 -15.57 -2.03 2.71
CA ARG A 374 -16.86 -1.50 2.29
C ARG A 374 -16.83 -1.31 0.78
N LEU A 375 -17.71 -2.01 0.09
CA LEU A 375 -17.94 -1.89 -1.33
C LEU A 375 -19.26 -1.16 -1.54
N ALA A 376 -19.23 0.03 -2.13
CA ALA A 376 -20.41 0.85 -2.38
C ALA A 376 -20.45 1.32 -3.84
N TYR A 377 -21.63 1.29 -4.44
CA TYR A 377 -21.86 1.86 -5.77
C TYR A 377 -22.49 3.25 -5.64
N TYR A 378 -21.94 4.24 -6.34
CA TYR A 378 -22.48 5.60 -6.35
C TYR A 378 -22.86 6.03 -7.76
N ASP A 379 -24.11 6.46 -7.90
CA ASP A 379 -24.61 7.14 -9.10
C ASP A 379 -24.27 8.64 -9.06
N GLN A 380 -24.35 9.31 -10.22
CA GLN A 380 -24.09 10.74 -10.36
C GLN A 380 -25.00 11.59 -9.46
N GLU A 381 -26.29 11.25 -9.36
CA GLU A 381 -27.23 11.97 -8.49
C GLU A 381 -26.85 11.84 -7.00
N GLN A 382 -26.45 10.64 -6.59
CA GLN A 382 -26.00 10.37 -5.22
C GLN A 382 -24.72 11.15 -4.90
N LEU A 383 -23.75 11.18 -5.82
CA LEU A 383 -22.52 11.94 -5.66
C LEU A 383 -22.78 13.45 -5.54
N LEU A 384 -23.72 14.00 -6.31
CA LEU A 384 -24.10 15.41 -6.18
C LEU A 384 -24.65 15.71 -4.78
N SER A 385 -25.54 14.85 -4.27
CA SER A 385 -26.08 15.00 -2.91
C SER A 385 -25.01 14.89 -1.82
N LEU A 386 -24.04 13.97 -1.99
CA LEU A 386 -22.92 13.80 -1.07
C LEU A 386 -21.98 15.00 -1.09
N ARG A 387 -21.73 15.58 -2.27
CA ARG A 387 -20.92 16.80 -2.42
C ARG A 387 -21.57 17.99 -1.71
N GLU A 388 -22.88 18.16 -1.85
CA GLU A 388 -23.61 19.22 -1.15
C GLU A 388 -23.59 19.03 0.38
N ALA A 389 -23.80 17.80 0.84
CA ALA A 389 -23.72 17.46 2.26
C ALA A 389 -22.31 17.71 2.83
N TYR A 390 -21.26 17.38 2.07
CA TYR A 390 -19.89 17.60 2.46
C TYR A 390 -19.56 19.10 2.58
N LEU A 391 -20.00 19.93 1.63
CA LEU A 391 -19.82 21.39 1.72
C LEU A 391 -20.48 21.97 2.97
N LYS A 392 -21.73 21.59 3.24
CA LYS A 392 -22.45 22.02 4.46
C LYS A 392 -21.72 21.59 5.74
N GLN A 393 -21.16 20.38 5.76
CA GLN A 393 -20.38 19.90 6.90
C GLN A 393 -19.08 20.69 7.11
N VAL A 394 -18.36 21.04 6.04
CA VAL A 394 -17.15 21.88 6.13
C VAL A 394 -17.50 23.27 6.67
N GLU A 395 -18.57 23.88 6.18
CA GLU A 395 -19.00 25.21 6.61
C GLU A 395 -19.43 25.23 8.09
N GLU A 396 -20.22 24.26 8.54
CA GLU A 396 -20.61 24.15 9.95
C GLU A 396 -19.41 23.83 10.85
N LEU A 397 -18.46 23.01 10.38
CA LEU A 397 -17.24 22.70 11.13
C LEU A 397 -16.35 23.94 11.29
N ASP A 398 -16.14 24.71 10.23
CA ASP A 398 -15.37 25.96 10.31
C ASP A 398 -16.06 26.97 11.23
N ARG A 399 -17.39 27.09 11.16
CA ARG A 399 -18.16 27.94 12.06
C ARG A 399 -17.99 27.57 13.53
N GLU A 400 -18.10 26.28 13.86
CA GLU A 400 -17.91 25.79 15.23
C GLU A 400 -16.47 25.97 15.73
N VAL A 401 -15.48 25.80 14.86
CA VAL A 401 -14.07 26.07 15.18
C VAL A 401 -13.84 27.57 15.39
N GLN A 402 -14.46 28.42 14.57
CA GLN A 402 -14.40 29.88 14.73
C GLN A 402 -15.02 30.32 16.07
N HIS A 403 -16.17 29.75 16.45
CA HIS A 403 -16.76 30.01 17.76
C HIS A 403 -15.82 29.64 18.91
N LEU A 404 -15.12 28.50 18.82
CA LEU A 404 -14.12 28.12 19.82
C LEU A 404 -12.93 29.08 19.84
N TRP A 405 -12.46 29.50 18.65
CA TRP A 405 -11.38 30.47 18.50
C TRP A 405 -11.71 31.79 19.19
N ASP A 406 -12.90 32.33 18.95
CA ASP A 406 -13.36 33.60 19.53
C ASP A 406 -13.43 33.53 21.06
N VAL A 407 -13.86 32.38 21.62
CA VAL A 407 -13.87 32.14 23.07
C VAL A 407 -12.45 32.07 23.62
N CYS A 408 -11.53 31.36 22.96
CA CYS A 408 -10.14 31.27 23.38
C CYS A 408 -9.44 32.62 23.31
N ASP A 409 -9.72 33.40 22.27
CA ASP A 409 -9.19 34.75 22.10
C ASP A 409 -9.79 35.73 23.11
N GLY A 410 -11.08 35.63 23.41
CA GLY A 410 -11.75 36.40 24.46
C GLY A 410 -11.17 36.13 25.85
N ILE A 411 -10.88 34.87 26.17
CA ILE A 411 -10.21 34.48 27.42
C ILE A 411 -8.79 35.06 27.45
N TYR A 412 -8.04 34.93 26.35
CA TYR A 412 -6.68 35.47 26.23
C TYR A 412 -6.66 36.99 26.44
N ARG A 413 -7.53 37.73 25.76
CA ARG A 413 -7.66 39.19 25.90
C ARG A 413 -8.08 39.61 27.32
N SER A 414 -8.92 38.83 27.98
CA SER A 414 -9.40 39.13 29.33
C SER A 414 -8.31 38.94 30.38
N ASP A 415 -7.61 37.80 30.36
CA ASP A 415 -6.45 37.53 31.23
C ASP A 415 -5.34 38.57 31.02
N ARG A 416 -5.14 38.95 29.76
CA ARG A 416 -4.17 39.97 29.39
C ARG A 416 -4.52 41.35 29.95
N LYS A 417 -5.79 41.76 29.90
CA LYS A 417 -6.25 43.01 30.53
C LYS A 417 -6.07 43.00 32.04
N GLU A 418 -6.26 41.83 32.67
CA GLU A 418 -6.09 41.65 34.11
C GLU A 418 -4.61 41.71 34.53
N LYS A 419 -3.71 41.08 33.77
CA LYS A 419 -2.27 41.03 34.07
C LYS A 419 -1.47 42.22 33.55
N GLY A 420 -2.00 42.99 32.60
CA GLY A 420 -1.42 44.24 32.12
C GLY A 420 -0.17 44.12 31.23
N TYR A 421 0.05 42.98 30.58
CA TYR A 421 1.15 42.81 29.61
C TYR A 421 0.71 43.17 28.19
N ASP A 422 1.62 43.74 27.39
CA ASP A 422 1.35 44.18 26.01
C ASP A 422 1.93 43.22 24.96
N ASP A 423 1.10 42.74 24.04
CA ASP A 423 1.52 41.98 22.84
C ASP A 423 1.73 42.91 21.65
N TRP A 424 2.36 42.39 20.59
CA TRP A 424 2.60 43.12 19.34
C TRP A 424 1.34 43.79 18.78
N GLU A 425 0.18 43.11 18.74
CA GLU A 425 -1.06 43.70 18.22
C GLU A 425 -1.44 44.98 18.98
N THR A 426 -1.47 44.96 20.31
CA THR A 426 -1.86 46.15 21.08
C THR A 426 -0.74 47.18 21.18
N LEU A 427 0.52 46.75 21.16
CA LEU A 427 1.63 47.67 21.04
C LEU A 427 1.53 48.42 19.71
N SER A 428 1.25 47.69 18.63
CA SER A 428 1.06 48.26 17.30
C SER A 428 -0.15 49.18 17.27
N GLU A 429 -1.28 48.79 17.87
CA GLU A 429 -2.47 49.65 17.97
C GLU A 429 -2.16 50.90 18.78
N LYS A 430 -1.53 50.80 19.96
CA LYS A 430 -1.16 51.96 20.80
C LYS A 430 -0.20 52.91 20.07
N MET A 431 0.76 52.37 19.32
CA MET A 431 1.75 53.14 18.55
C MET A 431 1.15 53.76 17.28
N LEU A 432 0.28 53.03 16.56
CA LEU A 432 -0.39 53.46 15.33
C LEU A 432 -1.59 54.37 15.61
N SER A 433 -2.28 54.21 16.75
CA SER A 433 -3.39 55.07 17.18
C SER A 433 -2.92 56.40 17.80
N GLY A 434 -1.61 56.66 17.82
CA GLY A 434 -1.03 57.90 18.32
C GLY A 434 -1.09 58.08 19.84
N ALA A 435 -1.43 57.03 20.62
CA ALA A 435 -1.49 57.13 22.08
C ALA A 435 -0.09 57.24 22.73
N ALA A 436 0.98 56.99 21.98
CA ALA A 436 2.36 57.14 22.46
C ALA A 436 2.94 58.58 22.33
N SER A 437 2.19 59.56 21.80
CA SER A 437 2.66 60.94 21.63
C SER A 437 2.01 61.97 22.57
N ALA A 438 1.62 61.56 23.79
CA ALA A 438 1.29 62.51 24.85
C ALA A 438 2.12 62.19 26.12
N PRO A 439 3.25 62.88 26.36
CA PRO A 439 3.93 62.78 27.64
C PRO A 439 3.06 63.45 28.70
N GLU A 440 2.87 62.75 29.81
CA GLU A 440 2.37 63.31 31.06
C GLU A 440 3.20 64.54 31.47
N SER A 441 2.73 65.73 31.10
CA SER A 441 3.24 66.99 31.65
C SER A 441 2.06 67.91 31.86
N GLY A 442 1.76 68.15 33.15
CA GLY A 442 0.51 68.76 33.58
C GLY A 442 0.35 70.22 33.18
N LYS A 443 -0.90 70.69 33.22
CA LYS A 443 -1.27 72.02 33.70
C LYS A 443 -2.76 72.13 33.99
N ARG A 444 -3.04 72.70 35.16
CA ARG A 444 -4.35 73.09 35.68
C ARG A 444 -5.03 74.10 34.75
N GLY A 445 -6.34 73.93 34.54
CA GLY A 445 -7.31 75.01 34.33
C GLY A 445 -7.60 75.43 32.89
N ALA A 446 -8.70 74.92 32.33
CA ALA A 446 -9.62 75.62 31.40
C ALA A 446 -10.87 74.75 31.15
N PRO A 447 -12.06 75.34 30.90
CA PRO A 447 -13.36 74.68 31.03
C PRO A 447 -13.79 73.89 29.79
N GLN A 448 -14.76 73.00 30.02
CA GLN A 448 -15.45 72.13 29.06
C GLN A 448 -15.78 72.83 27.72
N SER A 449 -15.30 72.24 26.63
CA SER A 449 -15.86 72.41 25.29
C SER A 449 -16.13 71.03 24.68
N GLU A 450 -17.42 70.71 24.64
CA GLU A 450 -18.13 69.91 23.64
C GLU A 450 -17.42 68.71 23.01
N VAL A 451 -17.83 67.54 23.50
CA VAL A 451 -18.18 66.32 22.77
C VAL A 451 -17.97 66.40 21.25
N ALA A 452 -16.75 66.10 20.79
CA ALA A 452 -16.55 65.55 19.46
C ALA A 452 -16.70 64.03 19.58
N LYS A 453 -17.82 63.51 19.07
CA LYS A 453 -18.00 62.08 18.84
C LYS A 453 -16.82 61.59 17.98
N PRO A 454 -16.08 60.53 18.34
CA PRO A 454 -15.23 59.88 17.36
C PRO A 454 -16.16 59.28 16.29
N GLU A 455 -15.92 59.67 15.04
CA GLU A 455 -16.62 59.14 13.87
C GLU A 455 -16.55 57.60 13.86
N PRO A 456 -17.65 56.91 13.54
CA PRO A 456 -17.68 55.47 13.50
C PRO A 456 -17.14 54.96 12.15
N VAL A 457 -16.66 53.72 12.19
CA VAL A 457 -16.28 52.87 11.04
C VAL A 457 -14.95 53.26 10.39
N LYS A 458 -13.86 52.74 10.98
CA LYS A 458 -12.78 52.25 10.11
C LYS A 458 -13.41 51.13 9.30
N ASP A 459 -13.52 51.31 7.99
CA ASP A 459 -13.72 50.20 7.06
C ASP A 459 -12.80 49.07 7.52
N GLU A 460 -13.37 47.89 7.76
CA GLU A 460 -12.62 46.67 8.07
C GLU A 460 -11.65 46.47 6.92
N ALA A 461 -10.43 47.02 7.05
CA ALA A 461 -9.38 46.83 6.08
C ALA A 461 -9.16 45.32 6.06
N GLU A 462 -9.59 44.68 4.95
CA GLU A 462 -9.45 43.26 4.71
C GLU A 462 -8.08 42.85 5.22
N THR A 463 -8.06 42.03 6.27
CA THR A 463 -6.84 41.71 6.97
C THR A 463 -5.99 40.86 6.03
N ARG A 464 -5.14 41.52 5.23
CA ARG A 464 -4.38 40.90 4.13
C ARG A 464 -3.36 39.87 4.63
N TRP A 465 -3.15 39.78 5.94
CA TRP A 465 -2.22 38.87 6.57
C TRP A 465 -2.96 38.04 7.61
N ASN A 466 -3.07 36.74 7.35
CA ASN A 466 -3.55 35.77 8.31
C ASN A 466 -2.32 35.01 8.86
N GLU A 467 -2.10 35.06 10.18
CA GLU A 467 -0.98 34.35 10.83
C GLU A 467 -1.14 32.81 10.76
N ILE A 468 -2.33 32.34 10.36
CA ILE A 468 -2.72 30.92 10.36
C ILE A 468 -2.37 30.22 9.04
N SER A 469 -2.49 30.90 7.90
CA SER A 469 -2.24 30.33 6.57
C SER A 469 -1.97 31.40 5.51
N PHE A 470 -1.18 31.03 4.50
CA PHE A 470 -0.97 31.88 3.33
C PHE A 470 -2.26 32.12 2.55
N ILE A 471 -2.37 33.23 1.83
CA ILE A 471 -3.53 33.54 0.98
C ILE A 471 -3.54 32.57 -0.21
N ALA A 472 -4.68 31.92 -0.45
CA ALA A 472 -4.87 31.05 -1.61
C ALA A 472 -4.95 31.87 -2.91
N PRO A 473 -4.50 31.33 -4.05
CA PRO A 473 -4.77 31.95 -5.35
C PRO A 473 -6.28 31.96 -5.65
N ASP A 474 -6.72 32.91 -6.48
CA ASP A 474 -8.11 32.97 -6.93
C ASP A 474 -8.50 31.65 -7.62
N PRO A 475 -9.69 31.10 -7.32
CA PRO A 475 -10.10 29.81 -7.84
C PRO A 475 -10.24 29.87 -9.37
N THR A 476 -9.77 28.83 -10.05
CA THR A 476 -10.06 28.68 -11.48
C THR A 476 -11.50 28.21 -11.70
N THR A 477 -12.06 28.39 -12.89
CA THR A 477 -13.39 27.86 -13.25
C THR A 477 -13.52 26.34 -13.09
N VAL A 478 -12.39 25.61 -13.06
CA VAL A 478 -12.36 24.17 -12.80
C VAL A 478 -12.40 23.91 -11.30
N ASP A 479 -11.67 24.69 -10.49
CA ASP A 479 -11.70 24.60 -9.02
C ASP A 479 -13.07 24.99 -8.45
N GLU A 480 -13.78 25.93 -9.08
CA GLU A 480 -15.15 26.28 -8.69
C GLU A 480 -16.11 25.09 -8.85
N LYS A 481 -15.91 24.26 -9.87
CA LYS A 481 -16.72 23.06 -10.11
C LYS A 481 -16.24 21.86 -9.29
N ASN A 482 -14.97 21.83 -8.92
CA ASN A 482 -14.37 20.74 -8.17
C ASN A 482 -13.44 21.25 -7.05
N PRO A 483 -13.99 21.76 -5.94
CA PRO A 483 -13.19 22.34 -4.88
C PRO A 483 -12.46 21.24 -4.08
N THR A 484 -11.13 21.31 -4.05
CA THR A 484 -10.29 20.40 -3.25
C THR A 484 -10.41 20.67 -1.75
N LEU A 485 -10.78 21.90 -1.36
CA LEU A 485 -10.98 22.38 0.02
C LEU A 485 -9.77 22.18 0.95
N GLU A 486 -8.62 21.80 0.41
CA GLU A 486 -7.43 21.48 1.17
C GLU A 486 -6.93 22.69 1.96
N HIS A 487 -6.92 23.86 1.33
CA HIS A 487 -6.48 25.11 1.95
C HIS A 487 -7.33 25.49 3.17
N LYS A 488 -8.67 25.43 3.03
CA LYS A 488 -9.60 25.67 4.15
C LYS A 488 -9.39 24.67 5.29
N LEU A 489 -9.21 23.39 4.96
CA LEU A 489 -8.96 22.34 5.96
C LEU A 489 -7.61 22.53 6.65
N GLN A 490 -6.57 22.95 5.93
CA GLN A 490 -5.27 23.28 6.52
C GLN A 490 -5.36 24.49 7.46
N GLU A 491 -6.10 25.53 7.09
CA GLU A 491 -6.34 26.69 7.95
C GLU A 491 -7.01 26.27 9.27
N VAL A 492 -8.11 25.50 9.19
CA VAL A 492 -8.81 24.96 10.36
C VAL A 492 -7.88 24.08 11.21
N SER A 493 -7.07 23.23 10.57
CA SER A 493 -6.10 22.38 11.25
C SER A 493 -5.05 23.20 12.02
N ASN A 494 -4.56 24.29 11.45
CA ASN A 494 -3.55 25.16 12.04
C ASN A 494 -4.10 26.00 13.21
N ARG A 495 -5.42 26.22 13.28
CA ARG A 495 -6.05 26.91 14.43
C ARG A 495 -5.96 26.10 15.72
N PHE A 496 -6.07 24.77 15.68
CA PHE A 496 -6.01 23.92 16.89
C PHE A 496 -4.73 24.07 17.73
N PRO A 497 -3.51 23.97 17.16
CA PRO A 497 -2.28 24.16 17.94
C PRO A 497 -2.17 25.59 18.49
N LEU A 498 -2.59 26.62 17.73
CA LEU A 498 -2.59 28.01 18.19
C LEU A 498 -3.55 28.24 19.38
N MET A 499 -4.76 27.68 19.34
CA MET A 499 -5.70 27.72 20.47
C MET A 499 -5.11 27.04 21.71
N THR A 500 -4.44 25.91 21.51
CA THR A 500 -3.78 25.17 22.59
C THR A 500 -2.66 26.00 23.22
N GLU A 501 -1.84 26.67 22.40
CA GLU A 501 -0.78 27.56 22.88
C GLU A 501 -1.33 28.75 23.68
N LYS A 502 -2.41 29.39 23.19
CA LYS A 502 -3.10 30.47 23.90
C LYS A 502 -3.61 30.01 25.27
N MET A 503 -4.18 28.81 25.37
CA MET A 503 -4.65 28.24 26.65
C MET A 503 -3.51 27.95 27.62
N VAL A 504 -2.38 27.42 27.14
CA VAL A 504 -1.18 27.20 27.96
C VAL A 504 -0.58 28.51 28.47
N LYS A 505 -0.60 29.58 27.65
CA LYS A 505 -0.14 30.92 28.06
C LYS A 505 -1.02 31.54 29.16
N VAL A 506 -2.34 31.40 29.08
CA VAL A 506 -3.27 31.98 30.05
C VAL A 506 -3.23 31.24 31.39
N PHE A 507 -3.37 29.91 31.35
CA PHE A 507 -3.60 29.10 32.56
C PHE A 507 -2.35 28.41 33.10
N HIS A 508 -1.23 28.39 32.37
CA HIS A 508 0.01 27.69 32.76
C HIS A 508 -0.25 26.25 33.25
N ASP A 509 0.13 25.91 34.49
CA ASP A 509 -0.13 24.60 35.13
C ASP A 509 -1.40 24.60 36.01
N GLN A 510 -2.16 25.70 36.04
CA GLN A 510 -3.34 25.81 36.89
C GLN A 510 -4.54 25.09 36.26
N ASN A 511 -5.20 24.25 37.06
CA ASN A 511 -6.42 23.54 36.67
C ASN A 511 -7.66 24.36 37.05
N HIS A 512 -7.95 25.40 36.26
CA HIS A 512 -9.16 26.19 36.39
C HIS A 512 -10.36 25.47 35.74
N GLU A 513 -11.58 25.63 36.27
CA GLU A 513 -12.79 24.98 35.72
C GLU A 513 -13.04 25.37 34.25
N VAL A 514 -12.88 26.67 33.94
CA VAL A 514 -13.00 27.22 32.57
C VAL A 514 -12.04 26.53 31.60
N ARG A 515 -10.80 26.27 32.02
CA ARG A 515 -9.79 25.57 31.20
C ARG A 515 -10.26 24.17 30.84
N GLN A 516 -10.79 23.41 31.81
CA GLN A 516 -11.25 22.05 31.56
C GLN A 516 -12.41 22.00 30.55
N VAL A 517 -13.32 22.98 30.60
CA VAL A 517 -14.45 23.04 29.65
C VAL A 517 -13.95 23.35 28.24
N VAL A 518 -13.05 24.32 28.10
CA VAL A 518 -12.48 24.71 26.80
C VAL A 518 -11.61 23.60 26.22
N GLU A 519 -10.74 22.97 27.02
CA GLU A 519 -9.90 21.86 26.58
C GLU A 519 -10.71 20.62 26.19
N LYS A 520 -11.81 20.33 26.90
CA LYS A 520 -12.75 19.27 26.51
C LYS A 520 -13.38 19.56 25.15
N ARG A 521 -13.84 20.80 24.91
CA ARG A 521 -14.43 21.21 23.62
C ARG A 521 -13.39 21.18 22.50
N LEU A 522 -12.19 21.67 22.76
CA LEU A 522 -11.07 21.65 21.82
C LEU A 522 -10.70 20.21 21.43
N SER A 523 -10.57 19.32 22.42
CA SER A 523 -10.28 17.90 22.18
C SER A 523 -11.39 17.20 21.40
N PHE A 524 -12.66 17.51 21.69
CA PHE A 524 -13.80 17.01 20.95
C PHE A 524 -13.80 17.48 19.49
N LEU A 525 -13.68 18.78 19.25
CA LEU A 525 -13.67 19.34 17.88
C LEU A 525 -12.47 18.87 17.09
N LYS A 526 -11.29 18.75 17.71
CA LYS A 526 -10.11 18.16 17.07
C LYS A 526 -10.36 16.70 16.69
N GLY A 527 -10.98 15.92 17.57
CA GLY A 527 -11.33 14.52 17.28
C GLY A 527 -12.32 14.38 16.11
N GLN A 528 -13.34 15.23 16.06
CA GLN A 528 -14.31 15.28 14.97
C GLN A 528 -13.68 15.78 13.66
N PHE A 529 -12.79 16.78 13.71
CA PHE A 529 -12.03 17.25 12.56
C PHE A 529 -11.12 16.14 12.00
N GLU A 530 -10.44 15.39 12.86
CA GLU A 530 -9.61 14.25 12.41
C GLU A 530 -10.44 13.12 11.79
N GLU A 531 -11.66 12.89 12.29
CA GLU A 531 -12.61 11.93 11.72
C GLU A 531 -13.13 12.39 10.36
N PHE A 532 -13.52 13.66 10.25
CA PHE A 532 -13.96 14.28 9.01
C PHE A 532 -12.83 14.29 7.96
N HIS A 533 -11.61 14.68 8.36
CA HIS A 533 -10.44 14.63 7.49
C HIS A 533 -10.10 13.21 7.02
N ASN A 534 -10.50 12.17 7.76
CA ASN A 534 -10.35 10.79 7.33
C ASN A 534 -11.39 10.36 6.28
N GLN A 535 -12.55 11.01 6.22
CA GLN A 535 -13.53 10.73 5.18
C GLN A 535 -12.98 11.05 3.79
N ILE A 536 -13.50 10.36 2.79
CA ILE A 536 -13.11 10.56 1.40
C ILE A 536 -13.81 11.83 0.93
N ASN A 537 -13.09 12.71 0.24
CA ASN A 537 -13.71 13.87 -0.37
C ASN A 537 -14.60 13.40 -1.55
N PRO A 538 -15.94 13.62 -1.53
CA PRO A 538 -16.83 13.19 -2.61
C PRO A 538 -16.55 13.86 -3.97
N PHE A 539 -15.81 14.96 -3.96
CA PHE A 539 -15.34 15.66 -5.15
C PHE A 539 -14.24 14.90 -5.92
N HIS A 540 -13.49 14.04 -5.23
CA HIS A 540 -12.47 13.19 -5.87
C HIS A 540 -13.04 11.87 -6.41
N ILE A 541 -14.33 11.60 -6.17
CA ILE A 541 -15.01 10.38 -6.59
C ILE A 541 -15.77 10.65 -7.89
N GLN A 542 -15.66 9.72 -8.83
CA GLN A 542 -16.46 9.67 -10.05
C GLN A 542 -17.54 8.57 -9.93
N PRO A 543 -18.64 8.65 -10.71
CA PRO A 543 -19.68 7.63 -10.71
C PRO A 543 -19.10 6.24 -10.99
N GLY A 544 -19.46 5.27 -10.16
CA GLY A 544 -18.84 3.96 -10.21
C GLY A 544 -18.85 3.19 -8.90
N LEU A 545 -17.95 2.21 -8.84
CA LEU A 545 -17.79 1.31 -7.69
C LEU A 545 -16.65 1.80 -6.80
N LEU A 546 -16.98 2.19 -5.57
CA LEU A 546 -16.03 2.56 -4.54
C LEU A 546 -15.74 1.36 -3.63
N LEU A 547 -14.46 1.03 -3.49
CA LEU A 547 -13.94 0.07 -2.54
C LEU A 547 -13.15 0.82 -1.45
N ASP A 548 -13.72 0.93 -0.26
CA ASP A 548 -13.07 1.51 0.92
C ASP A 548 -12.57 0.38 1.84
N ILE A 549 -11.29 0.41 2.19
CA ILE A 549 -10.62 -0.63 2.97
C ILE A 549 -9.91 0.04 4.14
N ASP A 550 -10.35 -0.32 5.34
CA ASP A 550 -9.69 0.05 6.59
C ASP A 550 -8.89 -1.14 7.09
N ILE A 551 -7.57 -0.99 7.20
CA ILE A 551 -6.64 -2.02 7.67
C ILE A 551 -5.94 -1.52 8.93
N VAL A 552 -5.97 -2.30 10.00
CA VAL A 552 -5.14 -2.09 11.17
C VAL A 552 -4.06 -3.16 11.16
N SER A 553 -2.80 -2.76 11.23
CA SER A 553 -1.67 -3.69 11.15
C SER A 553 -0.59 -3.34 12.15
N ILE A 554 0.15 -4.35 12.59
CA ILE A 554 1.36 -4.18 13.39
C ILE A 554 2.49 -3.71 12.48
N LYS A 555 3.15 -2.59 12.84
CA LYS A 555 4.21 -1.95 12.04
C LYS A 555 5.36 -2.90 11.66
N LYS A 556 5.70 -3.84 12.55
CA LYS A 556 6.80 -4.80 12.34
C LYS A 556 6.44 -6.00 11.46
N LYS A 557 5.18 -6.42 11.47
CA LYS A 557 4.74 -7.71 10.89
C LYS A 557 4.14 -7.52 9.50
N GLN A 558 3.34 -6.48 9.32
CA GLN A 558 2.73 -6.08 8.03
C GLN A 558 2.10 -7.24 7.24
N THR A 559 1.62 -8.30 7.93
CA THR A 559 1.10 -9.50 7.25
C THR A 559 -0.23 -9.23 6.58
N THR A 560 -1.16 -8.59 7.31
CA THR A 560 -2.49 -8.23 6.79
C THR A 560 -2.38 -7.29 5.60
N MET A 561 -1.45 -6.32 5.67
CA MET A 561 -1.17 -5.38 4.58
C MET A 561 -0.75 -6.09 3.28
N LYS A 562 0.19 -7.04 3.36
CA LYS A 562 0.70 -7.77 2.20
C LYS A 562 -0.34 -8.71 1.60
N ASN A 563 -1.10 -9.39 2.44
CA ASN A 563 -2.16 -10.27 1.97
C ASN A 563 -3.27 -9.46 1.28
N MET A 564 -3.65 -8.31 1.86
CA MET A 564 -4.67 -7.44 1.28
C MET A 564 -4.23 -6.83 -0.06
N SER A 565 -2.96 -6.46 -0.22
CA SER A 565 -2.42 -6.03 -1.51
C SER A 565 -2.63 -7.08 -2.61
N ASN A 566 -2.41 -8.36 -2.32
CA ASN A 566 -2.68 -9.43 -3.29
C ASN A 566 -4.19 -9.53 -3.62
N VAL A 567 -5.05 -9.47 -2.61
CA VAL A 567 -6.52 -9.51 -2.75
C VAL A 567 -7.02 -8.36 -3.64
N ILE A 568 -6.53 -7.14 -3.40
CA ILE A 568 -6.94 -5.96 -4.16
C ILE A 568 -6.53 -6.11 -5.64
N ASN A 569 -5.30 -6.54 -5.91
CA ASN A 569 -4.85 -6.70 -7.29
C ASN A 569 -5.70 -7.75 -8.03
N GLU A 570 -5.96 -8.90 -7.41
CA GLU A 570 -6.82 -9.94 -7.99
C GLU A 570 -8.26 -9.44 -8.19
N PHE A 571 -8.79 -8.65 -7.25
CA PHE A 571 -10.12 -8.06 -7.34
C PHE A 571 -10.23 -7.07 -8.49
N LEU A 572 -9.24 -6.19 -8.65
CA LEU A 572 -9.20 -5.23 -9.75
C LEU A 572 -9.15 -5.94 -11.11
N TYR A 573 -8.34 -7.00 -11.26
CA TYR A 573 -8.34 -7.81 -12.48
C TYR A 573 -9.66 -8.55 -12.74
N SER A 574 -10.40 -8.92 -11.69
CA SER A 574 -11.68 -9.63 -11.82
C SER A 574 -12.86 -8.71 -12.15
N VAL A 575 -12.78 -7.42 -11.85
CA VAL A 575 -13.92 -6.49 -11.95
C VAL A 575 -13.69 -5.41 -13.01
N SER A 576 -12.44 -4.98 -13.22
CA SER A 576 -12.06 -4.01 -14.25
C SER A 576 -11.57 -4.71 -15.52
N LYS A 577 -11.98 -4.18 -16.68
CA LYS A 577 -11.43 -4.59 -17.98
C LYS A 577 -9.99 -4.09 -18.21
N GLY A 578 -9.47 -3.26 -17.30
CA GLY A 578 -8.23 -2.50 -17.49
C GLY A 578 -8.45 -1.28 -18.39
N PHE A 579 -7.60 -0.26 -18.23
CA PHE A 579 -7.62 0.91 -19.12
C PHE A 579 -7.03 0.50 -20.47
N SER A 580 -7.85 0.44 -21.53
CA SER A 580 -7.36 0.31 -22.90
C SER A 580 -7.20 1.71 -23.46
N ASP A 581 -5.97 2.23 -23.42
CA ASP A 581 -5.65 3.54 -23.97
C ASP A 581 -5.68 3.45 -25.50
N GLU A 582 -6.86 3.60 -26.12
CA GLU A 582 -7.01 3.64 -27.58
C GLU A 582 -6.14 4.75 -28.21
N ILE A 583 -5.76 5.77 -27.43
CA ILE A 583 -4.89 6.87 -27.86
C ILE A 583 -3.41 6.45 -27.93
N PHE A 584 -2.97 5.50 -27.09
CA PHE A 584 -1.57 5.08 -27.06
C PHE A 584 -1.20 4.11 -28.19
N LEU A 585 -2.19 3.36 -28.72
CA LEU A 585 -2.00 2.49 -29.88
C LEU A 585 -1.71 3.28 -31.18
N GLY A 586 -2.22 4.52 -31.30
CA GLY A 586 -1.98 5.38 -32.47
C GLY A 586 -0.55 5.92 -32.58
N ALA A 587 0.24 5.89 -31.51
CA ALA A 587 1.60 6.47 -31.49
C ALA A 587 2.71 5.49 -31.91
N ASN A 588 2.47 4.17 -31.80
CA ASN A 588 3.48 3.16 -32.13
C ASN A 588 3.51 2.75 -33.62
N ASP A 589 2.52 3.14 -34.41
CA ASP A 589 2.44 2.80 -35.85
C ASP A 589 3.27 3.71 -36.77
N GLN A 590 4.00 4.70 -36.22
CA GLN A 590 4.93 5.54 -36.99
C GLN A 590 6.39 5.05 -36.93
N GLY A 591 6.68 3.93 -36.26
CA GLY A 591 8.04 3.44 -36.03
C GLY A 591 8.55 2.33 -36.96
N ASN A 592 7.68 1.63 -37.70
CA ASN A 592 8.07 0.49 -38.54
C ASN A 592 8.08 0.84 -40.03
N PHE A 593 9.02 1.70 -40.42
CA PHE A 593 9.56 1.69 -41.77
C PHE A 593 11.08 1.46 -41.68
N THR A 594 11.59 0.59 -42.56
CA THR A 594 12.98 0.09 -42.68
C THR A 594 13.27 -1.09 -41.73
N LEU A 595 13.63 -2.32 -42.17
CA LEU A 595 14.41 -2.78 -43.31
C LEU A 595 13.92 -4.19 -43.74
N ALA A 596 13.58 -4.35 -45.02
CA ALA A 596 13.59 -5.64 -45.70
C ALA A 596 14.57 -5.55 -46.88
N SER A 597 15.75 -6.12 -46.68
CA SER A 597 16.64 -6.66 -47.71
C SER A 597 17.52 -7.71 -47.06
#